data_AF-A0A7J9I972-F1
#
_entry.id   AF-A0A7J9I972-F1
#
_cell.length_a   1.000
_cell.length_b   1.000
_cell.length_c   1.000
_cell.angle_alpha   90.00
_cell.angle_beta   90.00
_cell.angle_gamma   90.00
#
_symmetry.space_group_name_H-M   'P 1'
#
loop_
_entity.id
_entity.type
_entity.pdbx_description
1 polymer ?
#
loop_
_entity_poly.entity_id
_entity_poly.type
_entity_poly.pdbx_seq_one_letter_code
_entity_poly.pdbx_strand_id
1 'polypeptide(L)'
;MELEEEEDKDLQLSLKTFSLFGLDALTDLPRLLLQGSSSTLQQLQIMGCRNLSVLPVWLLNLTSLHKLQIVGCRNMSALPEGIDRLTMQLLDVRS
;
A
#
# COMPACT_ATOMS: atom_id res chain seq x y z
N MET A 1 16.43 15.36 22.02
CA MET A 1 15.33 14.40 21.84
C MET A 1 14.88 14.56 20.40
N GLU A 2 15.71 14.20 19.42
CA GLU A 2 16.28 12.85 19.20
C GLU A 2 15.17 11.79 19.32
N LEU A 3 14.55 11.51 18.18
CA LEU A 3 14.43 10.14 17.72
C LEU A 3 15.11 10.14 16.35
N GLU A 4 16.38 9.74 16.36
CA GLU A 4 17.05 9.26 15.17
C GLU A 4 16.17 8.15 14.60
N GLU A 5 15.59 8.35 13.42
CA GLU A 5 14.96 7.26 12.67
C GLU A 5 16.12 6.36 12.21
N GLU A 6 16.52 5.47 13.12
CA GLU A 6 17.53 4.43 12.90
C GLU A 6 17.16 3.59 11.68
N GLU A 7 18.22 3.25 10.96
CA GLU A 7 18.25 2.83 9.58
C GLU A 7 17.61 1.45 9.37
N ASP A 8 16.64 1.38 8.46
CA ASP A 8 16.27 0.12 7.79
C ASP A 8 16.56 0.26 6.28
N LYS A 9 17.77 0.71 5.97
CA LYS A 9 18.21 1.12 4.62
C LYS A 9 18.62 -0.03 3.69
N ASP A 10 18.67 -1.27 4.18
CA ASP A 10 19.31 -2.37 3.43
C ASP A 10 18.37 -3.49 2.95
N LEU A 11 17.05 -3.36 3.14
CA LEU A 11 16.15 -4.36 2.60
C LEU A 11 15.88 -4.11 1.11
N GLN A 12 16.86 -4.32 0.23
CA GLN A 12 16.61 -4.29 -1.21
C GLN A 12 15.90 -5.56 -1.67
N LEU A 13 14.61 -5.44 -1.93
CA LEU A 13 13.75 -6.47 -2.48
C LEU A 13 13.37 -6.09 -3.91
N SER A 14 13.12 -7.08 -4.75
CA SER A 14 12.78 -6.88 -6.17
C SER A 14 11.34 -7.24 -6.51
N LEU A 15 10.39 -7.04 -5.59
CA LEU A 15 8.98 -7.34 -5.84
C LEU A 15 8.45 -6.42 -6.94
N LYS A 16 7.69 -6.99 -7.87
CA LYS A 16 6.97 -6.26 -8.92
C LYS A 16 5.49 -6.14 -8.59
N THR A 17 4.93 -7.18 -7.98
CA THR A 17 3.52 -7.24 -7.59
C THR A 17 3.45 -7.70 -6.14
N PHE A 18 2.65 -7.01 -5.34
CA PHE A 18 2.33 -7.41 -3.98
C PHE A 18 0.83 -7.39 -3.79
N SER A 19 0.28 -8.45 -3.18
CA SER A 19 -1.16 -8.64 -3.09
C SER A 19 -1.58 -9.13 -1.71
N LEU A 20 -2.61 -8.50 -1.17
CA LEU A 20 -3.20 -8.78 0.14
C LEU A 20 -4.65 -9.22 -0.08
N PHE A 21 -5.04 -10.37 0.47
CA PHE A 21 -6.35 -10.98 0.23
C PHE A 21 -7.00 -11.42 1.54
N GLY A 22 -8.19 -10.90 1.84
CA GLY A 22 -9.03 -11.37 2.94
C GLY A 22 -8.43 -11.17 4.34
N LEU A 23 -7.47 -10.25 4.48
CA LEU A 23 -6.78 -10.01 5.74
C LEU A 23 -7.61 -9.05 6.60
N ASP A 24 -8.66 -9.57 7.23
CA ASP A 24 -9.56 -8.76 8.05
C ASP A 24 -8.84 -8.19 9.28
N ALA A 25 -7.79 -8.83 9.81
CA ALA A 25 -6.99 -8.26 10.90
C ALA A 25 -5.98 -7.18 10.44
N LEU A 26 -5.84 -6.95 9.13
CA LEU A 26 -4.88 -5.99 8.60
C LEU A 26 -5.38 -4.56 8.81
N THR A 27 -4.73 -3.85 9.72
CA THR A 27 -4.99 -2.43 9.98
C THR A 27 -3.96 -1.51 9.32
N ASP A 28 -2.79 -2.04 8.96
CA ASP A 28 -1.72 -1.27 8.31
C ASP A 28 -0.97 -2.16 7.30
N LEU A 29 -0.32 -1.53 6.31
CA LEU A 29 0.45 -2.21 5.28
C LEU A 29 1.85 -2.58 5.80
N PRO A 30 2.46 -3.67 5.30
CA PRO A 30 3.80 -4.07 5.69
C PRO A 30 4.86 -3.12 5.12
N ARG A 31 5.09 -1.99 5.83
CA ARG A 31 5.92 -0.87 5.39
C ARG A 31 7.31 -1.31 4.93
N LEU A 32 8.04 -2.07 5.75
CA LEU A 32 9.41 -2.48 5.46
C LEU A 32 9.52 -3.28 4.15
N LEU A 33 8.58 -4.21 3.93
CA LEU A 33 8.53 -5.01 2.72
C LEU A 33 8.24 -4.15 1.48
N LEU A 34 7.31 -3.20 1.58
CA LEU A 34 6.95 -2.34 0.46
C LEU A 34 8.04 -1.29 0.16
N GLN A 35 8.63 -0.68 1.18
CA GLN A 35 9.76 0.24 1.02
C GLN A 35 10.97 -0.45 0.42
N GLY A 36 11.23 -1.69 0.83
CA GLY A 36 12.31 -2.50 0.28
C GLY A 36 12.19 -2.76 -1.23
N SER A 37 10.99 -2.66 -1.78
CA SER A 37 10.72 -2.74 -3.22
C SER A 37 10.25 -1.42 -3.83
N SER A 38 10.55 -0.27 -3.21
CA SER A 38 10.11 1.05 -3.69
C SER A 38 10.45 1.33 -5.16
N SER A 39 11.62 0.87 -5.62
CA SER A 39 12.11 1.05 -6.99
C SER A 39 11.67 -0.05 -7.97
N THR A 40 11.03 -1.13 -7.50
CA THR A 40 10.65 -2.27 -8.36
C THR A 40 9.16 -2.58 -8.35
N LEU A 41 8.45 -2.21 -7.28
CA LEU A 41 7.05 -2.55 -7.10
C LEU A 41 6.19 -1.73 -8.05
N GLN A 42 5.51 -2.41 -8.95
CA GLN A 42 4.70 -1.84 -10.02
C GLN A 42 3.20 -1.92 -9.70
N GLN A 43 2.79 -2.97 -8.99
CA GLN A 43 1.39 -3.26 -8.71
C GLN A 43 1.17 -3.61 -7.23
N LEU A 44 0.23 -2.92 -6.59
CA LEU A 44 -0.26 -3.24 -5.26
C LEU A 44 -1.75 -3.57 -5.34
N GLN A 45 -2.12 -4.76 -4.87
CA GLN A 45 -3.50 -5.22 -4.84
C GLN A 45 -3.96 -5.47 -3.41
N ILE A 46 -5.09 -4.90 -3.02
CA ILE A 46 -5.67 -5.07 -1.70
C ILE A 46 -7.12 -5.51 -1.89
N MET A 47 -7.43 -6.75 -1.53
CA MET A 47 -8.75 -7.33 -1.78
C MET A 47 -9.33 -7.88 -0.49
N GLY A 48 -10.55 -7.47 -0.15
CA GLY A 48 -11.29 -8.00 0.98
C GLY A 48 -10.63 -7.77 2.35
N CYS A 49 -9.78 -6.75 2.50
CA CYS A 49 -9.17 -6.41 3.79
C CYS A 49 -10.09 -5.41 4.52
N ARG A 50 -11.02 -5.92 5.34
CA ARG A 50 -12.15 -5.09 5.83
C ARG A 50 -11.75 -4.04 6.87
N ASN A 51 -10.72 -4.27 7.67
CA ASN A 51 -10.28 -3.31 8.69
C ASN A 51 -9.24 -2.31 8.20
N LEU A 52 -8.77 -2.42 6.96
CA LEU A 52 -7.92 -1.41 6.36
C LEU A 52 -8.77 -0.19 6.00
N SER A 53 -8.60 0.90 6.75
CA SER A 53 -9.46 2.09 6.65
C SER A 53 -8.82 3.26 5.89
N VAL A 54 -7.49 3.30 5.84
CA VAL A 54 -6.72 4.39 5.25
C VAL A 54 -5.46 3.83 4.59
N LEU A 55 -5.05 4.43 3.47
CA LEU A 55 -3.72 4.17 2.92
C LEU A 55 -2.71 5.19 3.46
N PRO A 56 -1.52 4.76 3.86
CA PRO A 56 -0.52 5.65 4.42
C PRO A 56 0.15 6.52 3.34
N VAL A 57 0.55 7.74 3.72
CA VAL A 57 1.17 8.71 2.81
C VAL A 57 2.52 8.24 2.27
N TRP A 58 3.27 7.42 3.03
CA TRP A 58 4.54 6.87 2.58
C TRP A 58 4.41 5.94 1.36
N LEU A 59 3.20 5.48 1.03
CA LEU A 59 2.93 4.69 -0.17
C LEU A 59 3.24 5.47 -1.46
N LEU A 60 3.22 6.81 -1.39
CA LEU A 60 3.61 7.70 -2.47
C LEU A 60 5.13 7.68 -2.75
N ASN A 61 5.93 7.17 -1.81
CA ASN A 61 7.38 7.03 -1.97
C ASN A 61 7.76 5.79 -2.80
N LEU A 62 6.79 4.96 -3.20
CA LEU A 62 7.00 3.81 -4.07
C LEU A 62 7.12 4.30 -5.52
N THR A 63 8.33 4.68 -5.92
CA THR A 63 8.60 5.40 -7.17
C THR A 63 8.20 4.64 -8.43
N SER A 64 8.20 3.31 -8.39
CA SER A 64 7.83 2.46 -9.52
C SER A 64 6.36 2.02 -9.50
N LEU A 65 5.63 2.34 -8.45
CA LEU A 65 4.23 1.95 -8.32
C LEU A 65 3.41 2.77 -9.28
N HIS A 66 2.69 2.11 -10.18
CA HIS A 66 1.83 2.77 -11.14
C HIS A 66 0.42 2.17 -11.19
N LYS A 67 0.19 1.04 -10.50
CA LYS A 67 -1.12 0.41 -10.39
C LYS A 67 -1.46 0.10 -8.95
N LEU A 68 -2.56 0.66 -8.47
CA LEU A 68 -3.14 0.37 -7.17
C LEU A 68 -4.58 -0.11 -7.37
N GLN A 69 -4.85 -1.33 -6.90
CA GLN A 69 -6.18 -1.92 -7.00
C GLN A 69 -6.69 -2.22 -5.60
N ILE A 70 -7.87 -1.69 -5.27
CA ILE A 70 -8.52 -1.96 -4.00
C ILE A 70 -9.95 -2.41 -4.25
N VAL A 71 -10.29 -3.59 -3.72
CA VAL A 71 -11.57 -4.27 -3.98
C VAL A 71 -12.13 -4.81 -2.68
N GLY A 72 -13.41 -4.56 -2.40
CA GLY A 72 -14.09 -5.17 -1.25
C GLY A 72 -13.52 -4.80 0.13
N CYS A 73 -12.79 -3.69 0.27
CA CYS A 73 -12.28 -3.17 1.54
C CYS A 73 -13.28 -2.17 2.13
N ARG A 74 -14.26 -2.68 2.89
CA ARG A 74 -15.47 -1.94 3.27
C ARG A 74 -15.26 -0.71 4.16
N ASN A 75 -14.24 -0.71 5.03
CA ASN A 75 -13.98 0.42 5.92
C ASN A 75 -13.01 1.46 5.32
N MET A 76 -12.56 1.26 4.07
CA MET A 76 -11.67 2.22 3.42
C MET A 76 -12.43 3.52 3.15
N SER A 77 -11.98 4.60 3.80
CA SER A 77 -12.70 5.87 3.83
C SER A 77 -11.92 7.01 3.18
N ALA A 78 -10.59 6.90 3.13
CA ALA A 78 -9.72 7.96 2.64
C ALA A 78 -8.52 7.42 1.85
N LEU A 79 -8.13 8.19 0.84
CA LEU A 79 -6.89 8.02 0.09
C LEU A 79 -5.96 9.21 0.40
N PRO A 80 -4.64 9.02 0.41
CA PRO A 80 -3.70 10.12 0.61
C PRO A 80 -3.75 11.08 -0.57
N GLU A 81 -3.46 12.35 -0.30
CA GLU A 81 -3.29 13.38 -1.33
C GLU A 81 -2.11 13.01 -2.26
N GLY A 82 -2.24 13.19 -3.57
CA GLY A 82 -1.21 12.79 -4.55
C GLY A 82 -1.33 11.36 -5.10
N ILE A 83 -2.35 10.61 -4.67
CA ILE A 83 -2.63 9.25 -5.18
C ILE A 83 -3.06 9.22 -6.66
N ASP A 84 -3.46 10.38 -7.21
CA ASP A 84 -3.84 10.60 -8.60
C ASP A 84 -2.73 10.27 -9.62
N ARG A 85 -1.47 10.25 -9.16
CA ARG A 85 -0.33 9.78 -9.98
C ARG A 85 -0.38 8.28 -10.28
N LEU A 86 -1.17 7.51 -9.52
CA LEU A 86 -1.33 6.07 -9.72
C LEU A 86 -2.52 5.81 -10.64
N THR A 87 -2.40 4.82 -11.54
CA THR A 87 -3.57 4.28 -12.22
C THR A 87 -4.37 3.47 -11.20
N MET A 88 -5.45 4.07 -10.70
CA MET A 88 -6.29 3.47 -9.67
C MET A 88 -7.49 2.75 -10.29
N GLN A 89 -7.73 1.51 -9.85
CA GLN A 89 -8.98 0.80 -10.10
C GLN A 89 -9.61 0.49 -8.74
N LEU A 90 -10.56 1.34 -8.34
CA LEU A 90 -11.43 1.09 -7.19
C LEU A 90 -12.66 0.34 -7.70
N LEU A 91 -12.73 -0.97 -7.43
CA LEU A 91 -13.97 -1.74 -7.61
C LEU A 91 -14.61 -1.89 -6.24
N ASP A 92 -15.42 -0.89 -5.88
CA ASP A 92 -16.32 -1.01 -4.74
C ASP A 92 -17.51 -1.87 -5.16
N VAL A 93 -17.45 -3.16 -4.82
CA VAL A 93 -18.60 -4.06 -4.98
C VAL A 93 -19.52 -3.81 -3.79
N ARG A 94 -20.20 -2.66 -3.78
CA ARG A 94 -21.30 -2.41 -2.84
C ARG A 94 -22.36 -3.47 -3.10
N SER A 95 -22.41 -4.45 -2.21
CA SER A 95 -23.49 -5.41 -2.02
C SER A 95 -23.98 -5.27 -0.60
#